data_AF-A0A8G0P802-F1
#
_entry.id   AF-A0A8G0P802-F1
#
_cell.length_a   1.000
_cell.length_b   1.000
_cell.length_c   1.000
_cell.angle_alpha   90.00
_cell.angle_beta   90.00
_cell.angle_gamma   90.00
#
_symmetry.space_group_name_H-M   'P 1'
#
loop_
_entity.id
_entity.type
_entity.pdbx_description
1 polymer ?
#
loop_
_entity_poly.entity_id
_entity_poly.type
_entity_poly.pdbx_seq_one_letter_code
_entity_poly.pdbx_strand_id
1 'polypeptide(L)'
;MTYIDKDAVPNCKIEEKKFEWGEPYNIYTPIFNLIDLSSSRLENSIKLFGENNFKHQLLLMYNTINNYDEFEKIVNYGGEQFNRNAILELINSYLKKMKIWYLLGINIT
;
A
#
# COMPACT_ATOMS: atom_id res chain seq x y z
N MET A 1 21.01 -17.59 0.88
CA MET A 1 20.77 -16.85 2.15
C MET A 1 19.35 -16.28 2.10
N THR A 2 18.64 -16.23 3.23
CA THR A 2 17.28 -15.66 3.29
C THR A 2 17.26 -14.53 4.31
N TYR A 3 16.76 -13.37 3.92
CA TYR A 3 16.55 -12.25 4.84
C TYR A 3 15.28 -11.47 4.47
N ILE A 4 14.82 -10.64 5.40
CA ILE A 4 13.72 -9.70 5.16
C ILE A 4 14.34 -8.32 5.05
N ASP A 5 14.24 -7.74 3.87
CA ASP A 5 14.49 -6.33 3.65
C ASP A 5 13.30 -5.54 4.20
N LYS A 6 13.53 -4.88 5.33
CA LYS A 6 12.53 -4.02 6.00
C LYS A 6 12.61 -2.57 5.55
N ASP A 7 13.63 -2.23 4.76
CA ASP A 7 13.79 -0.91 4.17
C ASP A 7 13.08 -0.86 2.80
N ALA A 8 12.85 -2.01 2.17
CA ALA A 8 11.95 -2.18 1.04
C ALA A 8 10.47 -1.97 1.42
N VAL A 9 9.68 -1.47 0.46
CA VAL A 9 8.28 -1.09 0.69
C VAL A 9 7.38 -1.58 -0.44
N PRO A 10 6.51 -2.57 -0.19
CA PRO A 10 6.35 -3.32 1.07
C PRO A 10 7.62 -4.08 1.44
N ASN A 11 7.74 -4.51 2.71
CA ASN A 11 8.84 -5.35 3.16
C ASN A 11 9.03 -6.53 2.20
N CYS A 12 10.27 -6.89 1.87
CA CYS A 12 10.54 -7.95 0.90
C CYS A 12 11.30 -9.09 1.55
N LYS A 13 10.78 -10.31 1.43
CA LYS A 13 11.58 -11.51 1.66
C LYS A 13 12.48 -11.72 0.45
N ILE A 14 13.79 -11.77 0.68
CA ILE A 14 14.80 -12.00 -0.35
C ILE A 14 15.42 -13.37 -0.11
N GLU A 15 15.37 -14.22 -1.14
CA GLU A 15 15.98 -15.54 -1.14
C GLU A 15 17.02 -15.63 -2.25
N GLU A 16 18.29 -15.74 -1.88
CA GLU A 16 19.37 -16.01 -2.82
C GLU A 16 19.40 -17.51 -3.16
N LYS A 17 19.32 -17.81 -4.45
CA LYS A 17 19.42 -19.13 -5.07
C LYS A 17 20.54 -19.14 -6.13
N LYS A 18 20.81 -20.30 -6.71
CA LYS A 18 21.77 -20.48 -7.80
C LYS A 18 21.14 -21.25 -8.94
N PHE A 19 21.48 -20.88 -10.17
CA PHE A 19 21.17 -21.67 -11.34
C PHE A 19 22.01 -22.96 -11.37
N GLU A 20 21.62 -23.93 -12.19
CA GLU A 20 22.37 -25.19 -12.35
C GLU A 20 23.82 -24.96 -12.83
N TRP A 21 24.05 -23.88 -13.57
CA TRP A 21 25.38 -23.42 -14.02
C TRP A 21 26.13 -22.55 -12.99
N GLY A 22 25.62 -22.42 -11.76
CA GLY A 22 26.32 -21.83 -10.62
C GLY A 22 26.15 -20.31 -10.41
N GLU A 23 25.55 -19.60 -11.36
CA GLU A 23 25.27 -18.16 -11.25
C GLU A 23 24.21 -17.87 -10.17
N PRO A 24 24.44 -16.91 -9.25
CA PRO A 24 23.49 -16.56 -8.21
C PRO A 24 22.34 -15.70 -8.74
N TYR A 25 21.15 -15.86 -8.17
CA TYR A 25 19.99 -15.00 -8.41
C TYR A 25 19.15 -14.83 -7.15
N ASN A 26 18.39 -13.74 -7.08
CA ASN A 26 17.51 -13.44 -5.96
C ASN A 26 16.04 -13.61 -6.35
N ILE A 27 15.26 -14.25 -5.47
CA ILE A 27 13.80 -14.23 -5.51
C ILE A 27 13.33 -13.17 -4.50
N TYR A 28 12.48 -12.27 -4.97
CA TYR A 28 11.86 -11.23 -4.17
C TYR A 28 10.39 -11.58 -3.95
N THR A 29 9.95 -11.68 -2.70
CA THR A 29 8.55 -11.92 -2.35
C THR A 29 8.06 -10.78 -1.45
N PRO A 30 7.09 -9.97 -1.90
CA PRO A 30 6.55 -8.89 -1.08
C PRO A 30 5.76 -9.46 0.11
N ILE A 31 5.94 -8.84 1.27
CA ILE A 31 5.25 -9.15 2.52
C ILE A 31 4.31 -7.99 2.82
N PHE A 32 3.01 -8.23 2.68
CA PHE A 32 2.01 -7.22 2.98
C PHE A 32 1.72 -7.15 4.47
N ASN A 33 1.77 -5.95 5.03
CA ASN A 33 1.35 -5.70 6.40
C ASN A 33 -0.18 -5.71 6.45
N LEU A 34 -0.74 -6.74 7.07
CA LEU A 34 -2.14 -6.80 7.47
C LEU A 34 -2.27 -6.09 8.82
N ILE A 35 -2.94 -4.94 8.82
CA ILE A 35 -3.05 -4.05 9.97
C ILE A 35 -4.29 -4.42 10.78
N ASP A 36 -4.32 -4.02 12.04
CA ASP A 36 -5.51 -4.13 12.89
C ASP A 36 -6.70 -3.42 12.22
N LEU A 37 -7.71 -4.21 11.90
CA LEU A 37 -8.81 -3.81 11.04
C LEU A 37 -9.84 -3.02 11.88
N SER A 38 -10.14 -1.81 11.43
CA SER A 38 -11.31 -1.05 11.90
C SER A 38 -12.62 -1.73 11.50
N SER A 39 -13.74 -1.24 12.01
CA SER A 39 -15.07 -1.70 11.58
C SER A 39 -15.46 -1.27 10.16
N SER A 40 -14.79 -0.26 9.57
CA SER A 40 -15.07 0.20 8.20
C SER A 40 -14.20 -0.51 7.17
N ARG A 41 -14.82 -1.08 6.14
CA ARG A 41 -14.10 -1.73 5.04
C ARG A 41 -13.32 -0.73 4.19
N LEU A 42 -13.89 0.47 4.03
CA LEU A 42 -13.23 1.56 3.30
C LEU A 42 -11.95 2.00 4.03
N GLU A 43 -12.05 2.28 5.33
CA GLU A 43 -10.89 2.68 6.12
C GLU A 43 -9.80 1.60 6.14
N ASN A 44 -10.20 0.33 6.26
CA ASN A 44 -9.27 -0.80 6.19
C ASN A 44 -8.54 -0.89 4.86
N SER A 45 -9.25 -0.67 3.75
CA SER A 45 -8.65 -0.63 2.41
C SER A 45 -7.64 0.51 2.29
N ILE A 46 -7.97 1.70 2.82
CA ILE A 46 -7.05 2.85 2.82
C ILE A 46 -5.78 2.54 3.60
N LYS A 47 -5.92 2.00 4.82
CA LYS A 47 -4.79 1.64 5.68
C LYS A 47 -3.91 0.59 5.01
N LEU A 48 -4.51 -0.46 4.43
CA LEU A 48 -3.79 -1.49 3.68
C LEU A 48 -2.99 -0.88 2.52
N PHE A 49 -3.60 0.01 1.74
CA PHE A 49 -2.89 0.69 0.65
C PHE A 49 -1.80 1.64 1.15
N GLY A 50 -2.04 2.31 2.26
CA GLY A 50 -1.13 3.22 2.93
C GLY A 50 0.14 2.57 3.44
N GLU A 51 0.03 1.50 4.23
CA GLU A 51 1.19 0.84 4.81
C GLU A 51 2.01 0.02 3.80
N ASN A 52 1.41 -0.33 2.66
CA ASN A 52 2.06 -1.13 1.61
C ASN A 52 2.44 -0.29 0.37
N ASN A 53 2.40 1.04 0.47
CA ASN A 53 2.85 1.98 -0.58
C ASN A 53 2.13 1.85 -1.93
N PHE A 54 0.84 1.50 -1.90
CA PHE A 54 -0.03 1.46 -3.07
C PHE A 54 -0.53 2.86 -3.44
N LYS A 55 0.40 3.75 -3.81
CA LYS A 55 0.14 5.16 -4.10
C LYS A 55 -0.93 5.37 -5.18
N HIS A 56 -0.90 4.57 -6.24
CA HIS A 56 -1.85 4.70 -7.34
C HIS A 56 -3.28 4.40 -6.87
N GLN A 57 -3.46 3.32 -6.10
CA GLN A 57 -4.74 2.91 -5.52
C GLN A 57 -5.26 3.98 -4.55
N LEU A 58 -4.39 4.57 -3.72
CA LEU A 58 -4.76 5.68 -2.84
C LEU A 58 -5.23 6.92 -3.62
N LEU A 59 -4.55 7.28 -4.71
CA LEU A 59 -4.97 8.41 -5.54
C LEU A 59 -6.31 8.17 -6.24
N LEU A 60 -6.54 6.95 -6.74
CA LEU A 60 -7.84 6.58 -7.29
C LEU A 60 -8.94 6.69 -6.24
N MET A 61 -8.71 6.15 -5.04
CA MET A 61 -9.67 6.26 -3.94
C MET A 61 -9.90 7.70 -3.50
N TYR A 62 -8.85 8.52 -3.41
CA TYR A 62 -8.97 9.93 -3.12
C TYR A 62 -9.90 10.61 -4.12
N ASN A 63 -9.68 10.43 -5.41
CA ASN A 63 -10.49 11.05 -6.46
C ASN A 63 -11.94 10.55 -6.43
N THR A 64 -12.14 9.25 -6.28
CA THR A 64 -13.47 8.64 -6.17
C THR A 64 -14.25 9.21 -4.99
N ILE A 65 -13.63 9.31 -3.81
CA ILE A 65 -14.26 9.86 -2.61
C ILE A 65 -14.47 11.37 -2.78
N ASN A 66 -13.47 12.11 -3.27
CA ASN A 66 -13.60 13.56 -3.45
C ASN A 66 -14.72 13.94 -4.44
N ASN A 67 -14.94 13.11 -5.47
CA ASN A 67 -15.95 13.34 -6.49
C ASN A 67 -17.31 12.71 -6.19
N TYR A 68 -17.49 12.05 -5.04
CA TYR A 68 -18.73 11.36 -4.65
C TYR A 68 -19.12 10.19 -5.59
N ASP A 69 -18.12 9.52 -6.18
CA ASP A 69 -18.31 8.44 -7.16
C ASP A 69 -18.23 7.03 -6.52
N GLU A 70 -18.39 6.89 -5.19
CA GLU A 70 -18.08 5.64 -4.50
C GLU A 70 -18.94 4.46 -4.96
N PHE A 71 -20.23 4.69 -5.17
CA PHE A 71 -21.17 3.67 -5.63
C PHE A 71 -20.83 3.13 -7.02
N GLU A 72 -20.22 3.97 -7.87
CA GLU A 72 -19.90 3.61 -9.25
C GLU A 72 -18.51 2.97 -9.36
N LYS A 73 -17.55 3.45 -8.57
CA LYS A 73 -16.12 3.14 -8.77
C LYS A 73 -15.53 2.23 -7.70
N ILE A 74 -16.14 2.11 -6.52
CA ILE A 74 -15.65 1.22 -5.46
C ILE A 74 -16.43 -0.11 -5.52
N VAL A 75 -15.71 -1.16 -5.89
CA VAL A 75 -16.27 -2.51 -5.95
C VAL A 75 -16.71 -2.95 -4.53
N ASN A 76 -17.94 -3.48 -4.43
CA ASN A 76 -18.55 -3.93 -3.18
C ASN A 76 -18.74 -2.82 -2.12
N TYR A 77 -18.84 -1.56 -2.54
CA TYR A 77 -19.19 -0.48 -1.63
C TYR A 77 -20.64 -0.60 -1.16
N GLY A 78 -20.83 -0.83 0.13
CA GLY A 78 -22.14 -1.08 0.74
C GLY A 78 -22.91 0.18 1.15
N GLY A 79 -22.47 1.37 0.74
CA GLY A 79 -23.05 2.64 1.21
C GLY A 79 -22.75 2.93 2.68
N GLU A 80 -21.58 2.49 3.17
CA GLU A 80 -21.13 2.72 4.55
C GLU A 80 -21.15 4.22 4.88
N GLN A 81 -21.71 4.60 6.03
CA GLN A 81 -21.64 5.99 6.49
C GLN A 81 -20.24 6.24 7.05
N PHE A 82 -19.52 7.21 6.49
CA PHE A 82 -18.21 7.62 6.96
C PHE A 82 -18.05 9.15 6.95
N ASN A 83 -17.11 9.65 7.75
CA ASN A 83 -16.72 11.05 7.69
C ASN A 83 -15.77 11.27 6.50
N ARG A 84 -16.30 11.86 5.42
CA ARG A 84 -15.56 12.12 4.18
C ARG A 84 -14.27 12.90 4.40
N ASN A 85 -14.31 13.96 5.20
CA ASN A 85 -13.14 14.78 5.46
C ASN A 85 -12.04 13.97 6.17
N ALA A 86 -12.41 13.19 7.19
CA ALA A 86 -11.47 12.33 7.91
C ALA A 86 -10.83 11.28 6.99
N ILE A 87 -11.61 10.70 6.07
CA ILE A 87 -11.11 9.72 5.08
C ILE A 87 -10.14 10.37 4.08
N LEU A 88 -10.47 11.56 3.57
CA LEU A 88 -9.59 12.30 2.67
C LEU A 88 -8.29 12.73 3.37
N GLU A 89 -8.38 13.16 4.63
CA GLU A 89 -7.20 13.46 5.47
C GLU A 89 -6.34 12.24 5.70
N LEU A 90 -6.94 11.08 5.98
CA LEU A 90 -6.23 9.80 6.12
C LEU A 90 -5.45 9.46 4.85
N ILE A 91 -6.10 9.51 3.68
CA ILE A 91 -5.44 9.24 2.40
C ILE A 91 -4.29 10.24 2.17
N ASN A 92 -4.53 11.53 2.40
CA ASN A 92 -3.49 12.57 2.24
C ASN A 92 -2.30 12.36 3.18
N SER A 93 -2.54 11.88 4.41
CA SER A 93 -1.47 11.58 5.36
C SER A 93 -0.52 10.50 4.81
N TYR A 94 -1.08 9.45 4.18
CA TYR A 94 -0.32 8.40 3.54
C TYR A 94 0.43 8.90 2.30
N LEU A 95 -0.23 9.67 1.43
CA LEU A 95 0.42 10.24 0.25
C LEU A 95 1.60 11.16 0.63
N LYS A 96 1.47 11.93 1.73
CA LYS A 96 2.54 12.76 2.26
C LYS A 96 3.69 11.92 2.82
N LYS A 97 3.39 10.85 3.57
CA LYS A 97 4.38 9.88 4.07
C LYS A 97 5.18 9.30 2.90
N MET A 98 4.51 8.84 1.84
CA MET A 98 5.15 8.28 0.64
C MET A 98 6.02 9.30 -0.11
N LYS A 99 5.60 10.57 -0.18
CA LYS A 99 6.42 11.64 -0.77
C LYS A 99 7.73 11.85 0.01
N ILE A 100 7.68 11.77 1.33
CA ILE A 100 8.88 11.86 2.18
C ILE A 100 9.80 10.67 1.92
N TRP A 101 9.25 9.46 1.74
CA TRP A 101 10.04 8.25 1.49
C TRP A 101 10.81 8.35 0.18
N TYR A 102 10.17 8.88 -0.87
CA TYR A 102 10.81 9.19 -2.15
C TYR A 102 11.94 10.21 -2.01
N LEU A 103 11.75 11.27 -1.23
CA LEU A 103 12.77 12.31 -1.01
C LEU A 103 13.97 11.82 -0.20
N LEU A 104 13.79 10.80 0.64
CA LEU A 104 14.86 10.20 1.44
C LEU A 104 15.66 9.12 0.69
N GLY A 105 15.38 8.89 -0.60
CA GLY A 105 16.10 7.88 -1.39
C GLY A 105 15.76 6.43 -1.02
N ILE A 106 14.65 6.21 -0.31
CA ILE A 106 14.09 4.87 -0.12
C ILE A 106 13.53 4.46 -1.49
N ASN A 107 14.35 3.74 -2.27
CA ASN A 107 14.04 3.39 -3.65
C ASN A 107 12.81 2.48 -3.72
N ILE A 108 11.82 2.96 -4.46
CA ILE A 108 10.55 2.30 -4.76
C ILE A 108 10.73 1.66 -6.13
N THR A 109 11.07 0.37 -6.18
CA THR A 109 11.03 -0.45 -7.40
C THR A 109 9.87 -1.42 -7.33
#